data_AF-A0A256GPA4-F1
#
_entry.id   AF-A0A256GPA4-F1
#
_cell.length_a   1.000
_cell.length_b   1.000
_cell.length_c   1.000
_cell.angle_alpha   90.00
_cell.angle_beta   90.00
_cell.angle_gamma   90.00
#
_symmetry.space_group_name_H-M   'P 1'
#
loop_
_entity.id
_entity.type
_entity.pdbx_description
1 polymer ?
#
loop_
_entity_poly.entity_id
_entity_poly.type
_entity_poly.pdbx_seq_one_letter_code
_entity_poly.pdbx_strand_id
1 'polypeptide(L)' 'MRGAFVLSACPFRAPEIGETRAALEAYGLPIVPGEITDRRAFARAVTTGSAVTEFEAEGRAAEEIRALWAWIKDTLERK' A
#
# COMPACT_ATOMS: atom_id res chain seq x y z
N MET A 1 -6.80 8.99 -19.12
CA MET A 1 -7.01 7.88 -18.16
C MET A 1 -6.59 8.36 -16.79
N ARG A 2 -7.35 8.10 -15.71
CA ARG A 2 -6.95 8.44 -14.33
C ARG A 2 -6.52 7.17 -13.63
N GLY A 3 -5.37 7.19 -12.97
CA GLY A 3 -4.82 6.04 -12.26
C GLY A 3 -3.67 6.46 -11.36
N ALA A 4 -3.23 5.53 -10.51
CA ALA A 4 -2.07 5.68 -9.64
C ALA A 4 -1.42 4.31 -9.44
N PHE A 5 -0.13 4.30 -9.12
CA PHE A 5 0.59 3.08 -8.78
C PHE A 5 0.64 2.87 -7.27
N VAL A 6 0.40 1.62 -6.87
CA VAL A 6 0.59 1.14 -5.49
C VAL A 6 1.62 0.03 -5.53
N LEU A 7 2.67 0.16 -4.73
CA LEU A 7 3.65 -0.91 -4.52
C LEU A 7 3.08 -1.85 -3.46
N SER A 8 2.84 -3.12 -3.82
CA SER A 8 2.23 -4.13 -2.96
C SER A 8 3.08 -5.39 -2.84
N ALA A 9 2.91 -6.11 -1.73
CA ALA A 9 3.71 -7.30 -1.41
C ALA A 9 5.22 -6.99 -1.41
N CYS A 10 5.58 -5.81 -0.91
CA CYS A 10 6.96 -5.36 -0.87
C CYS A 10 7.75 -6.13 0.18
N PRO A 11 8.83 -6.85 -0.17
CA PRO A 11 9.65 -7.52 0.82
C PRO A 11 10.33 -6.48 1.73
N PHE A 12 10.47 -6.78 3.02
CA PHE A 12 10.94 -5.79 3.98
C PHE A 12 12.36 -5.30 3.64
N ARG A 13 12.50 -3.99 3.39
CA ARG A 13 13.78 -3.31 3.06
C ARG A 13 14.46 -3.82 1.79
N ALA A 14 13.68 -4.26 0.81
CA ALA A 14 14.18 -4.74 -0.46
C ALA A 14 14.55 -3.55 -1.38
N PRO A 15 15.76 -3.52 -1.98
CA PRO A 15 16.17 -2.43 -2.88
C PRO A 15 15.26 -2.27 -4.10
N GLU A 16 14.64 -3.37 -4.53
CA GLU A 16 13.73 -3.45 -5.68
C GLU A 16 12.53 -2.50 -5.54
N ILE A 17 12.17 -2.11 -4.31
CA ILE A 17 11.08 -1.15 -4.07
C ILE A 17 11.45 0.23 -4.61
N GLY A 18 12.67 0.70 -4.33
CA GLY A 18 13.18 1.97 -4.82
C GLY A 18 13.38 1.95 -6.33
N GLU A 19 13.92 0.84 -6.85
CA GLU A 19 14.12 0.63 -8.29
C GLU A 19 12.78 0.62 -9.05
N THR A 20 11.77 -0.07 -8.52
CA THR A 20 10.42 -0.10 -9.10
C THR A 20 9.80 1.28 -9.08
N ARG A 21 9.93 2.03 -7.96
CA ARG A 21 9.44 3.41 -7.89
C ARG A 21 10.06 4.29 -8.97
N ALA A 22 11.38 4.25 -9.11
CA ALA A 22 12.10 5.02 -10.13
C ALA A 22 11.66 4.64 -11.56
N ALA A 23 11.44 3.35 -11.83
CA ALA A 23 10.95 2.91 -13.14
C ALA A 23 9.53 3.40 -13.43
N LEU A 24 8.67 3.48 -12.42
CA LEU A 24 7.27 3.90 -12.57
C LEU A 24 7.12 5.41 -12.81
N GLU A 25 8.09 6.23 -12.41
CA GLU A 25 8.08 7.68 -12.66
C GLU A 25 7.98 8.03 -14.15
N ALA A 26 8.55 7.18 -15.02
CA ALA A 26 8.50 7.36 -16.47
C ALA A 26 7.08 7.32 -17.07
N TYR A 27 6.11 6.75 -16.35
CA TYR A 27 4.73 6.61 -16.83
C TYR A 27 3.85 7.84 -16.53
N GLY A 28 4.36 8.83 -15.80
CA GLY A 28 3.65 10.10 -15.53
C GLY A 28 2.36 9.96 -14.71
N LEU A 29 2.17 8.83 -14.02
CA LEU A 29 1.07 8.61 -13.08
C LEU A 29 1.55 8.83 -11.64
N PRO A 30 0.69 9.33 -10.74
CA PRO A 30 1.01 9.41 -9.32
C PRO A 30 1.39 8.04 -8.75
N ILE A 31 2.42 8.02 -7.92
CA ILE A 31 2.83 6.84 -7.15
C ILE A 31 2.47 7.11 -5.70
N VAL A 32 1.81 6.17 -5.03
CA VAL A 32 1.52 6.29 -3.60
C VAL A 32 2.84 6.44 -2.82
N PRO A 33 2.95 7.40 -1.88
CA PRO A 33 4.19 7.68 -1.18
C PRO A 33 4.65 6.53 -0.27
N GLY A 34 3.73 5.70 0.20
CA GLY A 34 4.01 4.47 0.96
C GLY A 34 4.01 3.21 0.10
N GLU A 35 4.25 2.08 0.76
CA GLU A 35 4.23 0.73 0.21
C GLU A 35 3.43 -0.20 1.12
N ILE A 36 2.87 -1.27 0.54
CA ILE A 36 2.24 -2.35 1.31
C ILE A 36 3.25 -3.47 1.46
N THR A 37 3.80 -3.61 2.66
CA THR A 37 4.84 -4.59 2.96
C THR A 37 4.23 -5.99 2.94
N ASP A 38 4.98 -6.99 2.45
CA ASP A 38 4.60 -8.39 2.58
C ASP A 38 4.69 -8.83 4.06
N ARG A 39 3.54 -8.75 4.74
CA ARG A 39 3.41 -9.04 6.17
C ARG A 39 2.54 -10.28 6.35
N ARG A 40 2.97 -11.18 7.23
CA ARG A 40 2.21 -12.37 7.66
C ARG A 40 0.79 -12.04 8.15
N ALA A 41 0.57 -10.83 8.68
CA ALA A 41 -0.74 -10.36 9.10
C ALA A 41 -1.78 -10.43 7.96
N PHE A 42 -1.41 -10.11 6.72
CA PHE A 42 -2.32 -10.21 5.57
C PHE A 42 -2.78 -11.65 5.33
N ALA A 43 -1.84 -12.59 5.29
CA ALA A 43 -2.18 -14.01 5.13
C ALA A 43 -3.05 -14.53 6.27
N ARG A 44 -2.74 -14.16 7.53
CA ARG A 44 -3.52 -14.58 8.71
C ARG A 44 -4.93 -14.00 8.72
N ALA A 45 -5.09 -12.72 8.38
CA ALA A 45 -6.40 -12.08 8.32
C ALA A 45 -7.32 -12.79 7.30
N VAL A 46 -6.77 -13.17 6.13
CA VAL A 46 -7.51 -13.94 5.12
C VAL A 46 -7.98 -15.30 5.66
N THR A 47 -7.15 -16.00 6.45
CA THR A 47 -7.56 -17.30 7.02
C THR A 47 -8.75 -17.23 7.96
N THR A 48 -9.02 -16.06 8.56
CA THR A 48 -10.18 -15.83 9.43
C THR A 48 -11.31 -15.11 8.71
N GLY A 49 -11.18 -14.83 7.41
CA GLY A 49 -12.16 -14.07 6.63
C GLY A 49 -12.25 -12.60 7.03
N SER A 50 -11.17 -12.03 7.58
CA SER A 50 -11.12 -10.66 8.09
C SER A 50 -10.16 -9.79 7.29
N ALA A 51 -10.37 -8.48 7.27
CA ALA A 51 -9.36 -7.52 6.86
C ALA A 51 -8.26 -7.39 7.94
N VAL A 52 -7.05 -6.96 7.55
CA VAL A 52 -5.98 -6.70 8.52
C VAL A 52 -6.35 -5.63 9.54
N THR A 53 -7.22 -4.69 9.16
CA THR A 53 -7.76 -3.65 10.05
C THR A 53 -8.74 -4.20 11.10
N GLU A 54 -9.32 -5.38 10.87
CA GLU A 54 -10.22 -6.07 11.82
C GLU A 54 -9.46 -7.13 12.63
N PHE A 55 -8.50 -7.81 11.99
CA PHE A 55 -7.71 -8.88 12.59
C PHE A 55 -6.66 -8.35 13.59
N GLU A 56 -5.93 -7.31 13.20
CA GLU A 56 -4.87 -6.69 14.01
C GLU A 56 -4.93 -5.17 13.82
N ALA A 57 -5.97 -4.56 14.38
CA ALA A 57 -6.32 -3.16 14.13
C ALA A 57 -5.17 -2.17 14.39
N GLU A 58 -4.34 -2.41 15.39
CA GLU A 58 -3.18 -1.58 15.75
C GLU A 58 -1.87 -2.05 15.09
N GLY A 59 -1.94 -3.10 14.28
CA GLY A 59 -0.79 -3.67 13.60
C GLY A 59 -0.31 -2.82 12.43
N ARG A 60 0.97 -3.00 12.09
CA ARG A 60 1.62 -2.28 10.97
C ARG A 60 0.92 -2.46 9.63
N ALA A 61 0.37 -3.65 9.37
CA ALA A 61 -0.39 -3.90 8.14
C ALA A 61 -1.66 -3.04 8.08
N ALA A 62 -2.35 -2.86 9.21
CA ALA A 62 -3.53 -2.00 9.29
C ALA A 62 -3.16 -0.52 9.14
N GLU A 63 -2.02 -0.08 9.69
CA GLU A 63 -1.48 1.26 9.49
C GLU A 63 -1.22 1.55 8.00
N GLU A 64 -0.58 0.63 7.28
CA GLU A 64 -0.29 0.77 5.84
C GLU A 64 -1.58 0.92 5.01
N ILE A 65 -2.59 0.09 5.27
CA ILE A 65 -3.88 0.18 4.57
C ILE A 65 -4.62 1.49 4.90
N ARG A 66 -4.59 1.95 6.16
CA ARG A 66 -5.16 3.24 6.55
C ARG A 66 -4.45 4.41 5.87
N ALA A 67 -3.13 4.37 5.78
CA ALA A 67 -2.33 5.40 5.10
C ALA A 67 -2.65 5.45 3.59
N LEU A 68 -2.77 4.28 2.95
CA LEU A 68 -3.21 4.18 1.56
C LEU A 68 -4.61 4.80 1.38
N TRP A 69 -5.56 4.45 2.23
CA TRP A 69 -6.92 4.98 2.17
C TRP A 69 -6.97 6.50 2.37
N ALA A 70 -6.21 7.03 3.33
CA ALA A 70 -6.11 8.47 3.56
C ALA A 70 -5.58 9.20 2.32
N TRP A 71 -4.53 8.67 1.68
CA TRP A 71 -3.98 9.23 0.45
C TRP A 71 -4.98 9.20 -0.72
N ILE A 72 -5.72 8.10 -0.87
CA ILE A 72 -6.76 7.98 -1.90
C ILE A 72 -7.81 9.06 -1.71
N LYS A 73 -8.35 9.22 -0.49
CA LYS A 73 -9.37 10.24 -0.18
C LYS A 73 -8.87 11.65 -0.50
N ASP A 74 -7.71 12.01 0.02
CA ASP A 74 -7.07 13.31 -0.19
C ASP A 74 -6.83 13.59 -1.69
N THR A 75 -6.47 12.58 -2.48
CA THR A 75 -6.29 12.71 -3.94
C THR A 75 -7.61 12.83 -4.70
N LEU A 76 -8.70 12.26 -4.18
CA LEU A 76 -10.04 12.39 -4.77
C LEU A 76 -10.71 13.72 -4.40
N GLU A 77 -10.46 14.23 -3.19
CA GLU A 77 -11.04 15.47 -2.62
C GLU A 77 -10.33 16.75 -3.07
N ARG A 78 -9.04 16.71 -3.41
CA ARG A 78 -8.28 17.86 -3.99
C ARG A 78 -8.70 18.23 -5.43
N LYS A 79 -9.98 18.06 -5.74
CA LYS A 79 -10.62 18.52 -6.99
C LYS A 79 -11.41 19.78 -6.74
#